data_AF-A0A127F6F7-F1
#
_entry.id   AF-A0A127F6F7-F1
#
_cell.length_a   1.000
_cell.length_b   1.000
_cell.length_c   1.000
_cell.angle_alpha   90.00
_cell.angle_beta   90.00
_cell.angle_gamma   90.00
#
_symmetry.space_group_name_H-M   'P 1'
#
loop_
_entity.id
_entity.type
_entity.pdbx_description
1 polymer ?
#
loop_
_entity_poly.entity_id
_entity_poly.type
_entity_poly.pdbx_seq_one_letter_code
_entity_poly.pdbx_strand_id
1 'polypeptide(L)'
;MRGSSAIVAALLLLGVNSTSASIRIIDSVYADDVLLVTGQARPNTKVTLDGKYVTTSNSSGHFEFHERYKPKTCMSSITTDEDSYSAIITNCLLGDAAAAIARKPSQDSTAK
;
A
#
# COMPACT_ATOMS: atom_id res chain seq x y z
N MET A 1 44.23 22.14 42.63
CA MET A 1 44.06 20.69 42.90
C MET A 1 42.57 20.36 42.83
N ARG A 2 42.19 19.46 41.91
CA ARG A 2 41.11 18.46 41.99
C ARG A 2 39.73 18.96 42.43
N GLY A 3 38.78 19.10 41.51
CA GLY A 3 37.84 18.01 41.17
C GLY A 3 36.47 18.43 41.73
N SER A 4 35.37 18.40 40.99
CA SER A 4 34.73 17.17 40.54
C SER A 4 33.76 17.47 39.40
N SER A 5 34.14 17.08 38.19
CA SER A 5 33.19 16.72 37.13
C SER A 5 32.56 15.39 37.49
N ALA A 6 31.24 15.30 37.56
CA ALA A 6 30.42 14.10 37.27
C ALA A 6 29.03 14.27 37.89
N ILE A 7 28.18 15.13 37.31
CA ILE A 7 26.76 15.12 37.64
C ILE A 7 25.99 14.92 36.32
N VAL A 8 25.53 13.67 36.19
CA VAL A 8 24.28 13.26 35.52
C VAL A 8 24.36 13.10 33.99
N ALA A 9 25.05 12.03 33.58
CA ALA A 9 24.85 11.36 32.30
C ALA A 9 23.81 10.22 32.43
N ALA A 10 22.61 10.50 32.95
CA ALA A 10 21.62 9.48 33.31
C ALA A 10 20.24 9.65 32.64
N LEU A 11 20.14 10.43 31.55
CA LEU A 11 18.85 10.76 30.90
C LEU A 11 18.63 10.13 29.50
N LEU A 12 19.47 9.16 29.08
CA LEU A 12 19.45 8.59 27.72
C LEU A 12 18.61 7.32 27.54
N LEU A 13 17.76 6.92 28.50
CA LEU A 13 16.98 5.67 28.42
C LEU A 13 15.46 5.85 28.24
N LEU A 14 14.99 7.04 27.86
CA LEU A 14 13.58 7.22 27.52
C LEU A 14 13.30 6.75 26.08
N GLY A 15 12.97 5.47 25.96
CA GLY A 15 11.94 5.00 25.03
C GLY A 15 12.31 4.94 23.56
N VAL A 16 13.06 3.91 23.16
CA VAL A 16 12.90 3.35 21.81
C VAL A 16 11.54 2.66 21.74
N ASN A 17 10.47 3.43 21.55
CA ASN A 17 9.21 2.84 21.12
C ASN A 17 9.48 2.28 19.72
N SER A 18 9.66 0.97 19.62
CA SER A 18 9.58 0.29 18.34
C SER A 18 8.20 0.56 17.78
N THR A 19 8.09 1.56 16.90
CA THR A 19 6.86 1.77 16.15
C THR A 19 6.74 0.55 15.23
N SER A 20 6.00 -0.46 15.69
CA SER A 20 5.59 -1.60 14.86
C SER A 20 4.37 -1.15 14.06
N ALA A 21 4.53 -0.04 13.36
CA ALA A 21 3.60 0.53 12.42
C ALA A 21 4.23 0.22 11.06
N SER A 22 3.99 -0.99 10.56
CA SER A 22 4.38 -1.33 9.20
C SER A 22 3.25 -2.08 8.52
N ILE A 23 2.60 -1.38 7.60
CA ILE A 23 1.72 -2.01 6.62
C ILE A 23 2.62 -2.87 5.72
N ARG A 24 2.28 -4.15 5.59
CA ARG A 24 2.93 -5.07 4.64
C ARG A 24 1.89 -5.61 3.68
N ILE A 25 2.05 -5.29 2.41
CA ILE A 25 1.19 -5.84 1.34
C ILE A 25 1.68 -7.25 0.99
N ILE A 26 0.74 -8.18 0.88
CA ILE A 26 0.99 -9.57 0.50
C ILE A 26 0.58 -9.75 -0.97
N ASP A 27 -0.67 -9.43 -1.30
CA ASP A 27 -1.18 -9.44 -2.66
C ASP A 27 -1.79 -8.09 -3.04
N SER A 28 -1.62 -7.70 -4.30
CA SER A 28 -2.25 -6.52 -4.89
C SER A 28 -2.51 -6.77 -6.38
N VAL A 29 -3.66 -7.36 -6.69
CA VAL A 29 -3.97 -7.89 -8.04
C VAL A 29 -5.32 -7.35 -8.52
N TYR A 30 -5.38 -6.96 -9.80
CA TYR A 30 -6.64 -6.70 -10.50
C TYR A 30 -6.95 -7.83 -11.49
N ALA A 31 -8.11 -8.48 -11.33
CA ALA A 31 -8.59 -9.54 -12.22
C ALA A 31 -10.12 -9.52 -12.26
N ASP A 32 -10.72 -9.85 -13.42
CA ASP A 32 -12.17 -10.01 -13.58
C ASP A 32 -13.01 -8.83 -13.05
N ASP A 33 -12.53 -7.61 -13.31
CA ASP A 33 -13.10 -6.33 -12.83
C ASP A 33 -13.14 -6.15 -11.30
N VAL A 34 -12.25 -6.86 -10.62
CA VAL A 34 -12.14 -6.85 -9.17
C VAL A 34 -10.69 -6.62 -8.76
N LEU A 35 -10.51 -5.74 -7.77
CA LEU A 35 -9.26 -5.49 -7.08
C LEU A 35 -9.23 -6.29 -5.78
N LEU A 36 -8.22 -7.15 -5.66
CA LEU A 36 -7.86 -7.84 -4.44
C LEU A 36 -6.60 -7.20 -3.85
N VAL A 37 -6.69 -6.73 -2.61
CA VAL A 37 -5.52 -6.29 -1.84
C VAL A 37 -5.53 -6.97 -0.48
N THR A 38 -4.50 -7.76 -0.19
CA THR A 38 -4.31 -8.44 1.10
C THR A 38 -3.04 -7.94 1.76
N GLY A 39 -3.01 -7.94 3.08
CA GLY A 39 -1.82 -7.54 3.81
C GLY A 39 -1.89 -7.77 5.30
N GLN A 40 -0.86 -7.27 5.98
CA GLN A 40 -0.79 -7.18 7.42
C GLN A 40 -0.65 -5.72 7.85
N ALA A 41 -1.33 -5.39 8.94
CA ALA A 41 -1.23 -4.14 9.68
C ALA A 41 -1.27 -4.47 11.18
N ARG A 42 -1.30 -3.46 12.05
CA ARG A 42 -1.57 -3.69 13.47
C ARG A 42 -2.91 -4.42 13.66
N PRO A 43 -3.04 -5.34 14.63
CA PRO A 43 -4.30 -6.02 14.89
C PRO A 43 -5.44 -5.07 15.27
N ASN A 44 -6.66 -5.37 14.81
CA ASN A 44 -7.89 -4.61 15.12
C ASN A 44 -7.83 -3.11 14.76
N THR A 45 -7.02 -2.75 13.77
CA THR A 45 -6.88 -1.37 13.28
C THR A 45 -7.70 -1.16 12.03
N LYS A 46 -8.26 0.04 11.90
CA LYS A 46 -8.95 0.47 10.68
C LYS A 46 -7.93 0.64 9.55
N VAL A 47 -8.19 0.00 8.41
CA VAL A 47 -7.40 0.13 7.19
C VAL A 47 -8.29 0.71 6.11
N THR A 48 -7.76 1.64 5.33
CA THR A 48 -8.47 2.24 4.19
C THR A 48 -7.71 2.02 2.89
N LEU A 49 -8.45 1.82 1.80
CA LEU A 49 -7.93 1.72 0.44
C LEU A 49 -8.36 2.95 -0.36
N ASP A 50 -7.39 3.70 -0.87
CA ASP A 50 -7.56 4.96 -1.59
C ASP A 50 -8.43 6.00 -0.85
N GLY A 51 -8.47 5.92 0.48
CA GLY A 51 -9.34 6.72 1.34
C GLY A 51 -10.84 6.50 1.11
N LYS A 52 -11.23 5.49 0.32
CA LYS A 52 -12.61 5.23 -0.12
C LYS A 52 -13.19 3.98 0.53
N TYR A 53 -12.48 2.86 0.44
CA TYR A 53 -12.93 1.59 1.01
C TYR A 53 -12.32 1.42 2.40
N VAL A 54 -13.05 0.78 3.30
CA VAL A 54 -12.67 0.66 4.71
C VAL A 54 -12.85 -0.78 5.14
N THR A 55 -11.84 -1.31 5.83
CA THR A 55 -11.88 -2.59 6.52
C THR A 55 -11.22 -2.46 7.89
N THR A 56 -11.25 -3.53 8.67
CA THR A 56 -10.52 -3.64 9.93
C THR A 56 -9.64 -4.88 9.87
N SER A 57 -8.38 -4.73 10.21
CA SER A 57 -7.49 -5.88 10.35
C SER A 57 -7.97 -6.79 11.49
N ASN A 58 -7.84 -8.09 11.33
CA ASN A 58 -8.26 -9.03 12.38
C ASN A 58 -7.27 -9.07 13.56
N SER A 59 -7.51 -9.96 14.52
CA SER A 59 -6.65 -10.15 15.71
C SER A 59 -5.21 -10.58 15.39
N SER A 60 -4.98 -11.11 14.18
CA SER A 60 -3.65 -11.49 13.69
C SER A 60 -3.03 -10.40 12.79
N GLY A 61 -3.69 -9.25 12.64
CA GLY A 61 -3.22 -8.14 11.81
C GLY A 61 -3.57 -8.26 10.33
N HIS A 62 -4.21 -9.34 9.88
CA HIS A 62 -4.55 -9.52 8.47
C HIS A 62 -5.73 -8.64 8.07
N PHE A 63 -5.63 -8.03 6.89
CA PHE A 63 -6.74 -7.31 6.25
C PHE A 63 -6.88 -7.73 4.79
N GLU A 64 -8.08 -7.53 4.25
CA GLU A 64 -8.43 -7.82 2.87
C GLU A 64 -9.39 -6.75 2.33
N PHE A 65 -9.16 -6.36 1.09
CA PHE A 65 -10.10 -5.62 0.25
C PHE A 65 -10.41 -6.45 -0.98
N HIS A 66 -11.69 -6.56 -1.31
CA HIS A 66 -12.17 -7.30 -2.47
C HIS A 66 -13.26 -6.49 -3.18
N GLU A 67 -12.82 -5.53 -4.01
CA GLU A 67 -13.65 -4.41 -4.48
C GLU A 67 -13.78 -4.39 -6.00
N ARG A 68 -14.98 -4.16 -6.54
CA ARG A 68 -15.19 -3.89 -7.97
C ARG A 68 -14.72 -2.48 -8.33
N TYR A 69 -13.40 -2.33 -8.47
CA TYR A 69 -12.77 -1.03 -8.61
C TYR A 69 -11.40 -1.14 -9.27
N LYS A 70 -11.18 -0.35 -10.32
CA LYS A 70 -9.87 -0.20 -10.96
C LYS A 70 -9.26 1.17 -10.62
N PRO A 71 -8.09 1.21 -9.95
CA PRO A 71 -7.39 2.47 -9.72
C PRO A 71 -6.92 3.09 -11.03
N LYS A 72 -7.06 4.42 -11.16
CA LYS A 72 -6.70 5.13 -12.41
C LYS A 72 -5.22 5.04 -12.77
N THR A 73 -4.35 5.02 -11.76
CA THR A 73 -2.89 5.00 -11.92
C THR A 73 -2.30 3.61 -11.80
N CYS A 74 -3.13 2.57 -11.61
CA CYS A 74 -2.69 1.22 -11.24
C CYS A 74 -1.80 1.17 -9.99
N MET A 75 -1.93 2.18 -9.13
CA MET A 75 -1.39 2.21 -7.78
C MET A 75 -2.53 2.50 -6.81
N SER A 76 -2.46 1.92 -5.62
CA SER A 76 -3.39 2.23 -4.54
C SER A 76 -2.65 2.61 -3.26
N SER A 77 -3.27 3.49 -2.48
CA SER A 77 -2.85 3.90 -1.15
C SER A 77 -3.58 3.04 -0.12
N ILE A 78 -2.81 2.38 0.75
CA ILE A 78 -3.32 1.66 1.91
C ILE A 78 -2.93 2.48 3.13
N THR A 79 -3.91 2.89 3.94
CA THR A 79 -3.68 3.81 5.05
C THR A 79 -4.31 3.29 6.34
N THR A 80 -3.55 3.36 7.42
CA THR A 80 -3.98 3.14 8.81
C THR A 80 -4.00 4.48 9.55
N ASP A 81 -4.27 4.46 10.86
CA ASP A 81 -4.17 5.64 11.71
C ASP A 81 -2.72 6.15 11.89
N GLU A 82 -1.72 5.29 11.70
CA GLU A 82 -0.32 5.62 11.94
C GLU A 82 0.53 5.68 10.67
N ASP A 83 0.19 4.87 9.66
CA ASP A 83 1.00 4.74 8.43
C ASP A 83 0.19 4.83 7.15
N SER A 84 0.90 5.12 6.06
CA SER A 84 0.40 4.94 4.70
C SER A 84 1.44 4.21 3.86
N TYR A 85 0.96 3.35 2.97
CA TYR A 85 1.77 2.55 2.05
C TYR A 85 1.15 2.58 0.65
N SER A 86 1.98 2.76 -0.38
CA SER A 86 1.53 2.73 -1.76
C SER A 86 1.90 1.41 -2.44
N ALA A 87 0.89 0.70 -2.97
CA ALA A 87 1.05 -0.58 -3.64
C ALA A 87 0.84 -0.44 -5.16
N ILE A 88 1.70 -1.10 -5.93
CA ILE A 88 1.47 -1.30 -7.36
C ILE A 88 0.45 -2.43 -7.53
N ILE A 89 -0.55 -2.22 -8.38
CA ILE A 89 -1.57 -3.22 -8.67
C ILE A 89 -1.13 -4.05 -9.88
N THR A 90 -0.81 -5.31 -9.63
CA THR A 90 -0.48 -6.29 -10.66
C THR A 90 -1.68 -6.48 -11.61
N ASN A 91 -1.39 -6.68 -12.90
CA ASN A 91 -2.37 -6.89 -13.97
C ASN A 91 -3.31 -5.72 -14.31
N CYS A 92 -3.23 -4.60 -13.59
CA CYS A 92 -4.11 -3.47 -13.83
C CYS A 92 -3.98 -2.87 -15.25
N LEU A 93 -2.79 -2.89 -15.86
CA LEU A 93 -2.55 -2.36 -17.21
C LEU A 93 -2.88 -3.34 -18.35
N LEU A 94 -3.10 -4.63 -18.06
CA LEU A 94 -3.26 -5.64 -19.11
C LEU A 94 -4.52 -5.42 -19.97
N GLY A 95 -5.64 -5.04 -19.33
CA GLY A 95 -6.87 -4.70 -20.05
C GLY A 95 -6.72 -3.45 -20.93
N ASP A 96 -5.94 -2.46 -20.48
CA ASP A 96 -5.71 -1.25 -21.26
C ASP A 96 -4.77 -1.51 -22.44
N ALA A 97 -3.75 -2.36 -22.25
CA ALA A 97 -2.88 -2.81 -23.32
C ALA A 97 -3.65 -3.60 -24.39
N ALA A 98 -4.53 -4.52 -23.98
CA ALA A 98 -5.41 -5.27 -24.88
C ALA A 98 -6.37 -4.36 -25.66
N ALA A 99 -6.95 -3.34 -25.01
CA ALA A 99 -7.79 -2.35 -25.68
C ALA A 99 -6.98 -1.45 -26.63
N ALA A 100 -5.75 -1.08 -26.28
CA ALA A 100 -4.88 -0.25 -27.12
C ALA A 100 -4.43 -0.98 -28.41
N ILE A 101 -4.07 -2.26 -28.32
CA ILE A 101 -3.75 -3.07 -29.51
C ILE A 101 -4.99 -3.25 -30.41
N ALA A 102 -6.18 -3.43 -29.84
CA ALA A 102 -7.42 -3.52 -30.61
C ALA A 102 -7.81 -2.19 -31.28
N ARG A 103 -7.40 -1.05 -30.71
CA ARG A 103 -7.65 0.29 -31.26
C ARG A 103 -6.62 0.75 -32.28
N LYS A 104 -5.48 0.08 -32.45
CA LYS A 104 -4.47 0.52 -33.44
C LYS A 104 -5.04 0.34 -34.85
N PRO A 105 -5.37 1.43 -35.59
CA PRO A 105 -5.78 1.29 -36.97
C PRO A 105 -4.58 0.81 -37.78
N SER A 106 -4.86 -0.04 -38.77
CA SER A 106 -3.94 -0.41 -39.85
C SER A 106 -3.36 0.86 -40.50
N GLN A 107 -2.22 1.35 -39.99
CA GLN A 107 -1.35 2.31 -40.65
C GLN A 107 -0.38 1.50 -41.51
N ASP A 108 -0.94 0.83 -42.51
CA ASP A 108 -0.22 0.30 -43.65
C ASP A 108 -1.07 0.57 -44.89
N SER A 109 -0.41 0.97 -45.98
CA SER A 109 -0.98 1.53 -47.22
C SER A 109 -1.39 3.01 -47.11
N THR A 110 -0.67 3.97 -47.68
CA THR A 110 -0.35 4.02 -49.11
C THR A 110 0.88 4.89 -49.33
N ALA A 111 2.00 4.29 -49.75
CA ALA A 111 3.01 5.01 -50.51
C ALA A 111 2.57 4.93 -51.98
N LYS A 112 2.11 6.05 -52.54
CA LYS A 112 2.19 6.30 -53.98
C LYS A 112 2.13 7.79 -54.27
#